data_AF-A0A849QSC6-F1
#
_entry.id   AF-A0A849QSC6-F1
#
_cell.length_a   1.000
_cell.length_b   1.000
_cell.length_c   1.000
_cell.angle_alpha   90.00
_cell.angle_beta   90.00
_cell.angle_gamma   90.00
#
_symmetry.space_group_name_H-M   'P 1'
#
loop_
_entity.id
_entity.type
_entity.pdbx_description
1 polymer ?
#
loop_
_entity_poly.entity_id
_entity_poly.type
_entity_poly.pdbx_seq_one_letter_code
_entity_poly.pdbx_strand_id
1 'polypeptide(L)'
;MNDRIIKKIYASMLGLAILVIVASTASAYFVYPSSTGTVSTAGGDEIQINTINVAGTGTVTVSPDKAVVYLGVQTQSADATAAQQENAEKMDRIIAALKDAGIPEDDMETSGYSMYPMRSHEALRSDKPVEPTITSYVVSNRLMVTVTDVEKVGDIIDTAVNAGANEVQSVSFTLSDDARQDARAQALKNAVEAASSDVDTLAGILDVTILGPVEVTTSGGNVVTPYPLPYAAAVKEYEMGRLESTSILPGDISVTAYVQMVYQFA
;
A
#
# COMPACT_ATOMS: atom_id res chain seq x y z
N MET A 1 4.37 51.65 -18.61
CA MET A 1 5.23 50.45 -18.71
C MET A 1 4.43 49.22 -18.26
N ASN A 2 3.95 48.30 -19.09
CA ASN A 2 3.47 48.36 -20.47
C ASN A 2 2.41 47.26 -20.59
N ASP A 3 1.16 47.62 -20.90
CA ASP A 3 0.00 46.70 -21.04
C ASP A 3 0.18 45.68 -22.20
N ARG A 4 1.24 45.88 -22.99
CA ARG A 4 1.72 44.95 -24.01
C ARG A 4 2.46 43.73 -23.45
N ILE A 5 2.94 43.76 -22.19
CA ILE A 5 3.62 42.61 -21.57
C ILE A 5 2.61 41.63 -20.98
N ILE A 6 1.52 42.13 -20.38
CA ILE A 6 0.46 41.30 -19.81
C ILE A 6 -0.29 40.53 -20.91
N LYS A 7 -0.60 41.16 -22.05
CA LYS A 7 -1.21 40.46 -23.20
C LYS A 7 -0.31 39.41 -23.85
N LYS A 8 1.02 39.53 -23.76
CA LYS A 8 1.95 38.51 -24.27
C LYS A 8 2.05 37.28 -23.37
N ILE A 9 1.81 37.44 -22.06
CA ILE A 9 1.79 36.32 -21.09
C ILE A 9 0.50 35.49 -21.24
N TYR A 10 -0.64 36.13 -21.51
CA TYR A 10 -1.89 35.39 -21.80
C TYR A 10 -1.90 34.74 -23.19
N ALA A 11 -1.25 35.34 -24.19
CA ALA A 11 -1.13 34.76 -25.53
C ALA A 11 -0.14 33.57 -25.63
N SER A 12 0.65 33.31 -24.58
CA SER A 12 1.50 32.12 -24.46
C SER A 12 0.89 31.03 -23.56
N MET A 13 -0.26 31.29 -22.93
CA MET A 13 -1.03 30.31 -22.14
C MET A 13 -2.22 29.68 -22.88
N LEU A 14 -2.48 30.09 -24.13
CA LEU A 14 -3.61 29.57 -24.94
C LEU A 14 -3.18 28.57 -26.04
N GLY A 15 -1.99 28.00 -25.91
CA GLY A 15 -1.37 27.13 -26.92
C GLY A 15 -0.79 25.85 -26.34
N LEU A 16 -1.53 25.12 -25.51
CA LEU A 16 -1.27 23.71 -25.23
C LEU A 16 -2.54 22.98 -24.76
N ALA A 17 -3.68 23.26 -25.39
CA ALA A 17 -4.85 22.42 -25.32
C ALA A 17 -4.82 21.49 -26.54
N ILE A 18 -4.22 20.32 -26.35
CA ILE A 18 -4.47 19.02 -27.00
C ILE A 18 -3.42 18.10 -26.35
N LEU A 19 -3.71 17.62 -25.14
CA LEU A 19 -3.09 16.39 -24.66
C LEU A 19 -4.05 15.28 -25.10
N VAL A 20 -3.79 14.73 -26.27
CA VAL A 20 -4.45 13.52 -26.75
C VAL A 20 -4.27 12.49 -25.66
N ILE A 21 -5.40 12.02 -25.12
CA ILE A 21 -5.48 10.78 -24.36
C ILE A 21 -5.12 9.68 -25.35
N VAL A 22 -3.84 9.47 -25.58
CA VAL A 22 -3.34 8.18 -26.02
C VAL A 22 -3.34 7.39 -24.73
N ALA A 23 -4.48 6.77 -24.45
CA ALA A 23 -4.51 5.56 -23.66
C ALA A 23 -3.54 4.62 -24.36
N SER A 24 -2.28 4.65 -23.94
CA SER A 24 -1.35 3.56 -24.21
C SER A 24 -1.95 2.40 -23.45
N THR A 25 -2.83 1.66 -24.14
CA THR A 25 -2.82 0.22 -24.01
C THR A 25 -1.35 -0.14 -24.20
N ALA A 26 -0.63 -0.25 -23.09
CA ALA A 26 0.46 -1.18 -23.01
C ALA A 26 -0.21 -2.55 -23.15
N SER A 27 -0.65 -2.86 -24.37
CA SER A 27 -0.59 -4.20 -24.90
C SER A 27 0.89 -4.50 -24.78
N ALA A 28 1.30 -4.99 -23.62
CA ALA A 28 2.42 -5.88 -23.55
C ALA A 28 2.08 -6.93 -24.58
N TYR A 29 2.70 -6.83 -25.76
CA TYR A 29 2.82 -7.95 -26.65
C TYR A 29 3.63 -8.96 -25.86
N PHE A 30 2.95 -9.71 -24.99
CA PHE A 30 3.45 -10.97 -24.51
C PHE A 30 3.60 -11.78 -25.79
N VAL A 31 4.84 -11.84 -26.27
CA VAL A 31 5.28 -12.91 -27.14
C VAL A 31 5.05 -14.15 -26.30
N TYR A 32 3.92 -14.83 -26.52
CA TYR A 32 3.69 -16.13 -25.96
C TYR A 32 4.78 -17.03 -26.53
N PRO A 33 5.73 -17.54 -25.73
CA PRO A 33 6.41 -18.74 -26.17
C PRO A 33 5.32 -19.79 -26.29
N SER A 34 5.00 -20.21 -27.51
CA SER A 34 4.32 -21.47 -27.72
C SER A 34 5.29 -22.56 -27.27
N SER A 35 5.36 -22.81 -25.96
CA SER A 35 6.02 -24.00 -25.45
C SER A 35 5.12 -25.16 -25.78
N THR A 36 5.33 -25.73 -26.97
CA THR A 36 4.99 -27.12 -27.19
C THR A 36 5.77 -27.92 -26.15
N GLY A 37 5.09 -28.35 -25.08
CA GLY A 37 5.69 -29.19 -24.06
C GLY A 37 6.14 -30.50 -24.71
N THR A 38 7.44 -30.63 -25.01
CA THR A 38 8.00 -31.85 -25.57
C THR A 38 8.45 -32.75 -24.41
N VAL A 39 7.64 -33.76 -24.09
CA VAL A 39 8.10 -34.88 -23.27
C VAL A 39 8.85 -35.83 -24.19
N SER A 40 10.18 -35.84 -24.07
CA SER A 40 11.05 -36.66 -24.91
C SER A 40 11.05 -38.11 -24.41
N THR A 41 10.25 -38.98 -25.02
CA THR A 41 10.43 -40.44 -24.91
C THR A 41 11.46 -40.89 -25.94
N ALA A 42 12.38 -41.76 -25.54
CA ALA A 42 13.40 -42.35 -26.40
C ALA A 42 12.75 -43.15 -27.55
N GLY A 43 12.42 -42.47 -28.65
CA GLY A 43 11.70 -43.04 -29.78
C GLY A 43 10.94 -42.00 -30.60
N GLY A 44 11.62 -40.99 -31.14
CA GLY A 44 11.42 -40.41 -32.48
C GLY A 44 10.05 -39.96 -33.02
N ASP A 45 8.95 -39.99 -32.27
CA ASP A 45 7.66 -39.41 -32.67
C ASP A 45 7.36 -38.18 -31.79
N GLU A 46 7.35 -36.99 -32.39
CA GLU A 46 6.77 -35.81 -31.77
C GLU A 46 5.25 -36.00 -31.70
N ILE A 47 4.74 -36.42 -30.54
CA ILE A 47 3.30 -36.40 -30.30
C ILE A 47 2.89 -34.94 -30.15
N GLN A 48 2.44 -34.32 -31.25
CA GLN A 48 1.80 -33.01 -31.19
C GLN A 48 0.44 -33.17 -30.49
N ILE A 49 0.38 -32.72 -29.24
CA ILE A 49 -0.87 -32.63 -28.49
C ILE A 49 -1.56 -31.30 -28.81
N ASN A 50 -2.84 -31.37 -29.10
CA ASN A 50 -3.68 -30.20 -29.32
C ASN A 50 -3.94 -29.51 -27.98
N THR A 51 -3.64 -28.21 -27.88
CA THR A 51 -3.76 -27.47 -26.62
C THR A 51 -4.50 -26.14 -26.75
N ILE A 52 -5.29 -25.79 -25.74
CA ILE A 52 -5.87 -24.47 -25.51
C ILE A 52 -5.11 -23.80 -24.35
N ASN A 53 -4.60 -22.58 -24.57
CA ASN A 53 -3.96 -21.78 -23.53
C ASN A 53 -4.90 -20.63 -23.14
N VAL A 54 -5.22 -20.52 -21.86
CA VAL A 54 -6.10 -19.49 -21.30
C VAL A 54 -5.43 -18.84 -20.10
N ALA A 55 -5.85 -17.61 -19.83
CA ALA A 55 -5.49 -16.89 -18.62
C ALA A 55 -6.75 -16.43 -17.89
N GLY A 56 -6.70 -16.44 -16.56
CA GLY A 56 -7.80 -16.05 -15.70
C GLY A 56 -7.31 -15.08 -14.63
N THR A 57 -8.14 -14.09 -14.33
CA THR A 57 -7.91 -13.14 -13.24
C THR A 57 -9.07 -13.22 -12.27
N GLY A 58 -8.78 -13.31 -10.98
CA GLY A 58 -9.77 -13.33 -9.92
C GLY A 58 -9.44 -12.26 -8.89
N THR A 59 -10.44 -11.46 -8.53
CA THR A 59 -10.33 -10.42 -7.51
C THR A 59 -11.38 -10.66 -6.44
N VAL A 60 -11.01 -10.37 -5.19
CA VAL A 60 -11.89 -10.36 -4.03
C VAL A 60 -11.67 -9.06 -3.27
N THR A 61 -12.77 -8.45 -2.83
CA THR A 61 -12.76 -7.26 -1.97
C THR A 61 -13.12 -7.68 -0.55
N VAL A 62 -12.31 -7.28 0.41
CA VAL A 62 -12.46 -7.65 1.83
C VAL A 62 -12.24 -6.42 2.70
N SER A 63 -13.09 -6.22 3.71
CA SER A 63 -12.87 -5.16 4.68
C SER A 63 -11.67 -5.49 5.59
N PRO A 64 -10.86 -4.49 5.99
CA PRO A 64 -9.71 -4.71 6.85
C PRO A 64 -10.12 -5.18 8.25
N ASP A 65 -9.34 -6.07 8.82
CA ASP A 65 -9.50 -6.57 10.20
C ASP A 65 -8.34 -6.16 11.12
N LYS A 66 -7.36 -5.43 10.58
CA LYS A 66 -6.25 -4.84 11.33
C LYS A 66 -5.93 -3.44 10.84
N ALA A 67 -5.36 -2.64 11.72
CA ALA A 67 -4.70 -1.39 11.38
C ALA A 67 -3.31 -1.34 11.99
N VAL A 68 -2.37 -0.72 11.29
CA VAL A 68 -1.03 -0.42 11.77
C VAL A 68 -0.91 1.10 11.88
N VAL A 69 -0.63 1.57 13.09
CA VAL A 69 -0.49 2.99 13.42
C VAL A 69 0.97 3.26 13.75
N TYR A 70 1.56 4.25 13.08
CA TYR A 70 2.90 4.74 13.39
C TYR A 70 2.76 6.05 14.17
N LEU A 71 3.13 5.99 15.44
CA LEU A 71 3.09 7.13 16.35
C LEU A 71 4.45 7.29 17.04
N GLY A 72 4.68 8.42 17.68
CA GLY A 72 5.96 8.66 18.33
C GLY A 72 6.00 9.91 19.16
N VAL A 73 7.17 10.11 19.75
CA VAL A 73 7.52 11.31 20.48
C VAL A 73 8.84 11.87 19.96
N GLN A 74 8.81 13.17 19.68
CA GLN A 74 9.99 13.99 19.47
C GLN A 74 10.17 14.98 20.61
N THR A 75 11.37 15.01 21.17
CA THR A 75 11.78 15.96 22.22
C THR A 75 12.99 16.75 21.76
N GLN A 76 13.19 17.92 22.36
CA GLN A 76 14.30 18.78 22.02
C GLN A 76 14.82 19.52 23.26
N SER A 77 16.14 19.47 23.48
CA SER A 77 16.78 20.21 24.57
C SER A 77 18.18 20.67 24.17
N ALA A 78 18.71 21.71 24.83
CA ALA A 78 20.11 22.10 24.70
C ALA A 78 21.07 21.01 25.24
N ASP A 79 20.58 20.17 26.17
CA ASP A 79 21.31 19.03 26.72
C ASP A 79 20.78 17.71 26.14
N ALA A 80 21.67 16.89 25.60
CA ALA A 80 21.31 15.62 24.96
C ALA A 80 20.66 14.63 25.94
N THR A 81 21.15 14.57 27.18
CA THR A 81 20.65 13.65 28.20
C THR A 81 19.24 14.05 28.63
N ALA A 82 18.99 15.35 28.81
CA ALA A 82 17.67 15.86 29.12
C ALA A 82 16.66 15.57 28.00
N ALA A 83 17.03 15.78 26.73
CA ALA A 83 16.16 15.44 25.59
C ALA A 83 15.81 13.95 25.57
N GLN A 84 16.79 13.08 25.82
CA GLN A 84 16.61 11.64 25.86
C GLN A 84 15.70 11.19 27.03
N GLN A 85 15.93 11.71 28.24
CA GLN A 85 15.15 11.35 29.42
C GLN A 85 13.68 11.73 29.26
N GLU A 86 13.41 12.97 28.81
CA GLU A 86 12.05 13.41 28.53
C GLU A 86 11.37 12.53 27.46
N ASN A 87 12.14 12.09 26.45
CA ASN A 87 11.63 11.21 25.41
C ASN A 87 11.21 9.84 25.98
N ALA A 88 12.08 9.23 26.80
CA ALA A 88 11.82 7.96 27.44
C ALA A 88 10.59 8.03 28.35
N GLU A 89 10.49 9.05 29.20
CA GLU A 89 9.34 9.24 30.11
C GLU A 89 8.01 9.43 29.35
N LYS A 90 8.02 10.11 28.21
CA LYS A 90 6.84 10.24 27.34
C LYS A 90 6.50 8.91 26.69
N MET A 91 7.48 8.18 26.17
CA MET A 91 7.24 6.88 25.54
C MET A 91 6.70 5.85 26.53
N ASP A 92 7.23 5.81 27.75
CA ASP A 92 6.75 4.92 28.81
C ASP A 92 5.28 5.19 29.15
N ARG A 93 4.88 6.47 29.21
CA ARG A 93 3.48 6.86 29.42
C ARG A 93 2.58 6.46 28.26
N ILE A 94 3.05 6.60 27.02
CA ILE A 94 2.30 6.18 25.83
C ILE A 94 2.08 4.67 25.87
N ILE A 95 3.15 3.88 26.09
CA ILE A 95 3.05 2.41 26.17
C ILE A 95 2.10 1.98 27.28
N ALA A 96 2.18 2.60 28.47
CA ALA A 96 1.27 2.29 29.57
C ALA A 96 -0.20 2.60 29.20
N ALA A 97 -0.47 3.78 28.63
CA ALA A 97 -1.82 4.17 28.22
C ALA A 97 -2.40 3.25 27.13
N LEU A 98 -1.57 2.81 26.18
CA LEU A 98 -1.98 1.86 25.15
C LEU A 98 -2.27 0.46 25.72
N LYS A 99 -1.47 -0.02 26.68
CA LYS A 99 -1.75 -1.26 27.41
C LYS A 99 -3.09 -1.17 28.15
N ASP A 100 -3.35 -0.05 28.83
CA ASP A 100 -4.61 0.19 29.55
C ASP A 100 -5.82 0.29 28.59
N ALA A 101 -5.61 0.79 27.37
CA ALA A 101 -6.59 0.80 26.29
C ALA A 101 -6.80 -0.58 25.61
N GLY A 102 -6.08 -1.61 26.07
CA GLY A 102 -6.25 -2.99 25.63
C GLY A 102 -5.35 -3.43 24.48
N ILE A 103 -4.31 -2.66 24.14
CA ILE A 103 -3.29 -3.06 23.17
C ILE A 103 -2.26 -3.98 23.83
N PRO A 104 -2.10 -5.24 23.39
CA PRO A 104 -1.08 -6.14 23.90
C PRO A 104 0.33 -5.63 23.63
N GLU A 105 1.26 -5.96 24.52
CA GLU A 105 2.68 -5.63 24.32
C GLU A 105 3.28 -6.21 23.04
N ASP A 106 2.84 -7.42 22.65
CA ASP A 106 3.26 -8.07 21.41
C ASP A 106 2.78 -7.34 20.14
N ASP A 107 1.79 -6.46 20.27
CA ASP A 107 1.28 -5.62 19.17
C ASP A 107 1.96 -4.24 19.14
N MET A 108 2.99 -4.01 19.97
CA MET A 108 3.76 -2.77 20.03
C MET A 108 5.24 -3.03 19.75
N GLU A 109 5.79 -2.33 18.74
CA GLU A 109 7.19 -2.47 18.35
C GLU A 109 7.83 -1.09 18.14
N THR A 110 9.03 -0.87 18.69
CA THR A 110 9.80 0.33 18.36
C THR A 110 10.26 0.26 16.91
N SER A 111 9.66 1.09 16.05
CA SER A 111 9.97 1.14 14.62
C SER A 111 11.14 2.06 14.28
N GLY A 112 11.58 2.90 15.24
CA GLY A 112 12.79 3.69 15.06
C GLY A 112 13.14 4.56 16.25
N TYR A 113 14.42 4.74 16.47
CA TYR A 113 14.97 5.66 17.46
C TYR A 113 16.11 6.45 16.84
N SER A 114 16.13 7.76 17.03
CA SER A 114 17.19 8.62 16.51
C SER A 114 17.42 9.82 17.43
N MET A 115 18.68 10.27 17.45
CA MET A 115 19.08 11.49 18.13
C MET A 115 20.08 12.21 17.26
N TYR A 116 19.87 13.51 17.02
CA TYR A 116 20.79 14.33 16.24
C TYR A 116 20.88 15.76 16.77
N PRO A 117 22.06 16.40 16.66
CA PRO A 117 22.22 17.79 17.03
C PRO A 117 21.64 18.73 15.97
N MET A 118 20.99 19.80 16.40
CA MET A 118 20.69 20.98 15.59
C MET A 118 21.84 21.96 15.71
N ARG A 119 22.16 22.62 14.58
CA ARG A 119 23.25 23.61 14.50
C ARG A 119 22.71 24.99 14.13
N SER A 120 23.37 26.03 14.62
CA SER A 120 23.06 27.42 14.29
C SER A 120 23.22 27.67 12.77
N HIS A 121 22.32 28.47 12.21
CA HIS A 121 22.33 28.85 10.79
C HIS A 121 23.02 30.21 10.55
N GLU A 122 23.78 30.71 11.53
CA GLU A 122 24.40 32.05 11.48
C GLU A 122 25.42 32.20 10.34
N ALA A 123 26.07 31.10 9.94
CA ALA A 123 27.00 31.05 8.81
C ALA A 123 26.36 31.44 7.45
N LEU A 124 25.03 31.37 7.32
CA LEU A 124 24.33 31.69 6.07
C LEU A 124 23.92 33.18 5.96
N ARG A 125 24.11 33.98 7.01
CA ARG A 125 23.71 35.41 7.06
C ARG A 125 24.86 36.39 7.18
N SER A 126 26.09 35.91 7.32
CA SER A 126 27.29 36.74 7.39
C SER A 126 28.21 36.49 6.20
N ASP A 127 28.84 37.58 5.75
CA ASP A 127 29.93 37.66 4.78
C ASP A 127 31.26 37.08 5.29
N LYS A 128 31.26 36.50 6.50
CA LYS A 128 32.40 35.84 7.14
C LYS A 128 32.06 34.38 7.45
N PRO A 129 33.00 33.44 7.27
CA PRO A 129 32.79 32.05 7.68
C PRO A 129 32.66 31.99 9.21
N VAL A 130 31.46 31.62 9.68
CA VAL A 130 31.16 31.32 11.08
C VAL A 130 31.01 29.81 11.20
N GLU A 131 31.74 29.18 12.12
CA GLU A 131 31.58 27.75 12.38
C GLU A 131 30.20 27.46 13.00
N PRO A 132 29.40 26.53 12.46
CA PRO A 132 28.10 26.19 13.02
C PRO A 132 28.23 25.61 14.43
N THR A 133 27.58 26.22 15.41
CA THR A 133 27.55 25.76 16.80
C THR A 133 26.31 24.90 17.07
N ILE A 134 26.42 23.88 17.92
CA ILE A 134 25.26 23.07 18.31
C ILE A 134 24.33 23.92 19.18
N THR A 135 23.05 23.99 18.82
CA THR A 135 22.02 24.75 19.54
C THR A 135 21.12 23.87 20.38
N SER A 136 20.86 22.64 19.94
CA SER A 136 20.04 21.67 20.65
C SER A 136 20.28 20.25 20.14
N TYR A 137 19.69 19.27 20.82
CA TYR A 137 19.57 17.89 20.42
C TYR A 137 18.10 17.57 20.26
N VAL A 138 17.76 16.92 19.15
CA VAL A 138 16.43 16.40 18.88
C VAL A 138 16.49 14.88 19.02
N VAL A 139 15.58 14.32 19.80
CA VAL A 139 15.42 12.87 19.99
C VAL A 139 14.04 12.50 19.46
N SER A 140 13.97 11.50 18.58
CA SER A 140 12.73 10.94 18.04
C SER A 140 12.69 9.45 18.34
N ASN A 141 11.58 8.99 18.90
CA ASN A 141 11.30 7.59 19.17
C ASN A 141 9.92 7.26 18.60
N ARG A 142 9.85 6.22 17.76
CA ARG A 142 8.68 5.83 16.98
C ARG A 142 8.26 4.44 17.37
N LEU A 143 6.96 4.28 17.54
CA LEU A 143 6.28 3.07 17.91
C LEU A 143 5.32 2.69 16.77
N MET A 144 5.47 1.47 16.27
CA MET A 144 4.46 0.81 15.46
C MET A 144 3.48 0.11 16.40
N VAL A 145 2.19 0.35 16.20
CA VAL A 145 1.12 -0.24 16.99
C VAL A 145 0.16 -0.98 16.06
N THR A 146 -0.05 -2.27 16.31
CA THR A 146 -1.04 -3.07 15.61
C THR A 146 -2.35 -3.05 16.38
N VAL A 147 -3.44 -2.70 15.70
CA VAL A 147 -4.79 -2.60 16.27
C VAL A 147 -5.67 -3.62 15.55
N THR A 148 -6.23 -4.56 16.29
CA THR A 148 -7.12 -5.62 15.75
C THR A 148 -8.58 -5.19 15.65
N ASP A 149 -8.95 -4.12 16.33
CA ASP A 149 -10.28 -3.50 16.24
C ASP A 149 -10.17 -2.18 15.46
N VAL A 150 -10.40 -2.28 14.14
CA VAL A 150 -10.21 -1.15 13.20
C VAL A 150 -11.10 0.06 13.51
N GLU A 151 -12.22 -0.14 14.22
CA GLU A 151 -13.13 0.94 14.63
C GLU A 151 -12.53 1.79 15.77
N LYS A 152 -11.63 1.21 16.58
CA LYS A 152 -10.98 1.88 17.72
C LYS A 152 -9.74 2.67 17.36
N VAL A 153 -9.31 2.68 16.09
CA VAL A 153 -8.06 3.32 15.68
C VAL A 153 -8.03 4.81 16.06
N GLY A 154 -9.15 5.52 15.93
CA GLY A 154 -9.27 6.92 16.36
C GLY A 154 -9.00 7.08 17.86
N ASP A 155 -9.68 6.28 18.69
CA ASP A 155 -9.55 6.31 20.15
C ASP A 155 -8.12 5.93 20.61
N ILE A 156 -7.47 5.00 19.92
CA ILE A 156 -6.08 4.60 20.18
C ILE A 156 -5.11 5.77 19.90
N ILE A 157 -5.33 6.50 18.80
CA ILE A 157 -4.53 7.69 18.48
C ILE A 157 -4.75 8.76 19.55
N ASP A 158 -5.99 9.03 19.92
CA ASP A 158 -6.32 10.04 20.93
C ASP A 158 -5.72 9.67 22.30
N THR A 159 -5.75 8.39 22.66
CA THR A 159 -5.10 7.87 23.88
C THR A 159 -3.60 8.14 23.87
N ALA A 160 -2.91 7.82 22.76
CA ALA A 160 -1.48 8.05 22.64
C ALA A 160 -1.12 9.55 22.70
N VAL A 161 -1.89 10.40 22.00
CA VAL A 161 -1.69 11.85 22.00
C VAL A 161 -1.88 12.43 23.40
N ASN A 162 -2.95 12.02 24.11
CA ASN A 162 -3.20 12.43 25.49
C ASN A 162 -2.09 11.96 26.46
N ALA A 163 -1.44 10.83 26.16
CA ALA A 163 -0.31 10.32 26.93
C ALA A 163 1.04 11.01 26.63
N GLY A 164 1.12 11.79 25.54
CA GLY A 164 2.29 12.60 25.18
C GLY A 164 2.88 12.32 23.80
N ALA A 165 2.23 11.50 22.97
CA ALA A 165 2.60 11.35 21.57
C ALA A 165 2.41 12.69 20.85
N ASN A 166 3.41 13.08 20.06
CA ASN A 166 3.38 14.33 19.29
C ASN A 166 3.80 14.14 17.82
N GLU A 167 4.03 12.89 17.41
CA GLU A 167 4.11 12.46 16.03
C GLU A 167 3.04 11.39 15.79
N VAL A 168 2.14 11.62 14.83
CA VAL A 168 1.28 10.59 14.24
C VAL A 168 1.60 10.60 12.75
N GLN A 169 2.28 9.57 12.28
CA GLN A 169 2.92 9.56 10.95
C GLN A 169 2.01 8.97 9.90
N SER A 170 1.42 7.80 10.19
CA SER A 170 0.55 7.09 9.26
C SER A 170 -0.36 6.12 9.97
N VAL A 171 -1.49 5.84 9.31
CA VAL A 171 -2.42 4.75 9.64
C VAL A 171 -2.59 3.94 8.36
N SER A 172 -2.39 2.63 8.46
CA SER A 172 -2.56 1.71 7.35
C SER A 172 -3.50 0.59 7.77
N PHE A 173 -4.60 0.43 7.04
CA PHE A 173 -5.51 -0.70 7.21
C PHE A 173 -5.00 -1.90 6.43
N THR A 174 -5.06 -3.08 7.04
CA THR A 174 -4.51 -4.31 6.50
C THR A 174 -5.37 -5.51 6.90
N LEU A 175 -4.99 -6.68 6.40
CA LEU A 175 -5.57 -7.97 6.75
C LEU A 175 -4.62 -8.73 7.69
N SER A 176 -5.19 -9.47 8.64
CA SER A 176 -4.54 -10.56 9.35
C SER A 176 -4.00 -11.59 8.35
N ASP A 177 -3.02 -12.38 8.78
CA ASP A 177 -2.42 -13.37 7.89
C ASP A 177 -3.44 -14.42 7.45
N ASP A 178 -4.34 -14.83 8.35
CA ASP A 178 -5.44 -15.75 8.05
C ASP A 178 -6.42 -15.13 7.05
N ALA A 179 -6.91 -13.91 7.29
CA ALA A 179 -7.82 -13.24 6.37
C ALA A 179 -7.18 -12.98 4.99
N ARG A 180 -5.86 -12.70 4.96
CA ARG A 180 -5.10 -12.55 3.73
C ARG A 180 -4.99 -13.87 2.96
N GLN A 181 -4.76 -14.97 3.67
CA GLN A 181 -4.70 -16.31 3.07
C GLN A 181 -6.06 -16.72 2.50
N ASP A 182 -7.14 -16.49 3.24
CA ASP A 182 -8.51 -16.79 2.80
C ASP A 182 -8.90 -15.96 1.58
N ALA A 183 -8.64 -14.65 1.63
CA ALA A 183 -8.90 -13.75 0.50
C ALA A 183 -8.11 -14.18 -0.76
N ARG A 184 -6.85 -14.60 -0.58
CA ARG A 184 -6.02 -15.12 -1.67
C ARG A 184 -6.58 -16.42 -2.25
N ALA A 185 -7.00 -17.36 -1.40
CA ALA A 185 -7.59 -18.62 -1.84
C ALA A 185 -8.86 -18.38 -2.65
N GLN A 186 -9.71 -17.45 -2.20
CA GLN A 186 -10.93 -17.08 -2.92
C GLN A 186 -10.63 -16.35 -4.24
N ALA A 187 -9.63 -15.46 -4.26
CA ALA A 187 -9.20 -14.80 -5.51
C ALA A 187 -8.65 -15.82 -6.52
N LEU A 188 -7.90 -16.83 -6.05
CA LEU A 188 -7.39 -17.89 -6.91
C LEU A 188 -8.52 -18.76 -7.47
N LYS A 189 -9.52 -19.10 -6.65
CA LYS A 189 -10.72 -19.81 -7.10
C LYS A 189 -11.42 -19.03 -8.21
N ASN A 190 -11.67 -17.73 -8.02
CA ASN A 190 -12.29 -16.87 -9.03
C ASN A 190 -11.47 -16.82 -10.32
N ALA A 191 -10.13 -16.81 -10.23
CA ALA A 191 -9.24 -16.81 -11.39
C ALA A 191 -9.33 -18.11 -12.19
N VAL A 192 -9.38 -19.26 -11.51
CA VAL A 192 -9.55 -20.57 -12.16
C VAL A 192 -10.92 -20.70 -12.80
N GLU A 193 -11.98 -20.23 -12.15
CA GLU A 193 -13.34 -20.21 -12.71
C GLU A 193 -13.40 -19.36 -13.98
N ALA A 194 -12.78 -18.18 -13.99
CA ALA A 194 -12.70 -17.31 -15.15
C ALA A 194 -11.99 -18.00 -16.33
N ALA A 195 -10.79 -18.56 -16.11
CA ALA A 195 -10.06 -19.25 -17.17
C ALA A 195 -10.76 -20.53 -17.65
N SER A 196 -11.43 -21.26 -16.77
CA SER A 196 -12.18 -22.47 -17.15
C SER A 196 -13.40 -22.12 -18.03
N SER A 197 -14.08 -21.01 -17.73
CA SER A 197 -15.18 -20.51 -18.57
C SER A 197 -14.73 -20.18 -19.99
N ASP A 198 -13.51 -19.64 -20.15
CA ASP A 198 -12.94 -19.37 -21.47
C ASP A 198 -12.63 -20.67 -22.22
N VAL A 199 -12.12 -21.69 -21.53
CA VAL A 199 -11.87 -23.02 -22.11
C VAL A 199 -13.16 -23.65 -22.60
N ASP A 200 -14.22 -23.65 -21.79
CA ASP A 200 -15.52 -24.22 -22.17
C ASP A 200 -16.12 -23.51 -23.38
N THR A 201 -15.97 -22.18 -23.43
CA THR A 201 -16.41 -21.35 -24.57
C THR A 201 -15.64 -21.71 -25.84
N LEU A 202 -14.32 -21.80 -25.76
CA LEU A 202 -13.46 -22.16 -26.90
C LEU A 202 -13.73 -23.58 -27.39
N ALA A 203 -13.91 -24.53 -26.46
CA ALA A 203 -14.25 -25.92 -26.79
C ALA A 203 -15.55 -26.01 -27.59
N GLY A 204 -16.59 -25.29 -27.16
CA GLY A 204 -17.88 -25.25 -27.84
C GLY A 204 -17.83 -24.59 -29.22
N ILE A 205 -17.01 -23.55 -29.39
CA ILE A 205 -16.81 -22.88 -30.70
C ILE A 205 -16.06 -23.79 -31.67
N LEU A 206 -15.03 -24.49 -31.19
CA LEU A 206 -14.18 -25.35 -31.99
C LEU A 206 -14.78 -26.75 -32.22
N ASP A 207 -15.86 -27.09 -31.52
CA ASP A 207 -16.49 -28.42 -31.51
C ASP A 207 -15.50 -29.52 -31.10
N VAL A 208 -14.73 -29.26 -30.04
CA VAL A 208 -13.70 -30.18 -29.50
C VAL A 208 -14.01 -30.59 -28.06
N THR A 209 -13.49 -31.75 -27.65
CA THR A 209 -13.64 -32.27 -26.30
C THR A 209 -12.40 -31.96 -25.46
N ILE A 210 -12.58 -31.28 -24.33
CA ILE A 210 -11.49 -31.01 -23.38
C ILE A 210 -11.13 -32.29 -22.61
N LEU A 211 -9.86 -32.68 -22.63
CA LEU A 211 -9.35 -33.84 -21.90
C LEU A 211 -8.88 -33.48 -20.49
N GLY A 212 -8.47 -32.23 -20.26
CA GLY A 212 -8.09 -31.71 -18.95
C GLY A 212 -6.87 -30.78 -19.01
N PRO A 213 -6.52 -30.15 -17.88
CA PRO A 213 -5.34 -29.29 -17.78
C PRO A 213 -4.06 -30.12 -17.81
N VAL A 214 -3.10 -29.72 -18.64
CA VAL A 214 -1.75 -30.32 -18.74
C VAL A 214 -0.68 -29.44 -18.10
N GLU A 215 -0.95 -28.14 -17.93
CA GLU A 215 -0.09 -27.20 -17.23
C GLU A 215 -0.93 -26.15 -16.51
N VAL A 216 -0.59 -25.85 -15.26
CA VAL A 216 -1.21 -24.77 -14.48
C VAL A 216 -0.09 -23.96 -13.83
N THR A 217 0.01 -22.71 -14.23
CA THR A 217 0.93 -21.74 -13.63
C THR A 217 0.13 -20.66 -12.92
N THR A 218 0.44 -20.42 -11.66
CA THR A 218 -0.20 -19.37 -10.87
C THR A 218 0.79 -18.25 -10.63
N SER A 219 0.36 -17.00 -10.78
CA SER A 219 1.13 -15.83 -10.38
C SER A 219 0.24 -14.84 -9.61
N GLY A 220 0.82 -14.08 -8.69
CA GLY A 220 0.05 -13.16 -7.85
C GLY A 220 -0.46 -13.77 -6.54
N GLY A 221 -1.11 -12.91 -5.75
CA GLY A 221 -1.18 -12.97 -4.29
C GLY A 221 -0.63 -11.72 -3.59
N ASN A 222 -0.36 -10.66 -4.35
CA ASN A 222 -0.03 -9.36 -3.78
C ASN A 222 -1.32 -8.72 -3.28
N VAL A 223 -1.33 -8.29 -2.02
CA VAL A 223 -2.40 -7.44 -1.48
C VAL A 223 -2.26 -6.08 -2.14
N VAL A 224 -3.24 -5.68 -2.93
CA VAL A 224 -3.31 -4.32 -3.45
C VAL A 224 -4.16 -3.54 -2.46
N THR A 225 -3.52 -2.97 -1.45
CA THR A 225 -4.16 -1.95 -0.60
C THR A 225 -4.46 -0.74 -1.49
N PRO A 226 -5.72 -0.35 -1.70
CA PRO A 226 -6.00 0.86 -2.45
C PRO A 226 -5.36 2.04 -1.74
N TYR A 227 -4.64 2.88 -2.49
CA TYR A 227 -4.08 4.11 -1.97
C TYR A 227 -5.22 5.00 -1.45
N PRO A 228 -5.04 5.69 -0.30
CA PRO A 228 -6.01 6.65 0.18
C PRO A 228 -6.36 7.63 -0.93
N LEU A 229 -7.64 7.74 -1.28
CA LEU A 229 -8.11 8.78 -2.19
C LEU A 229 -7.75 10.15 -1.59
N PRO A 230 -7.30 11.12 -2.41
CA PRO A 230 -7.01 12.45 -1.90
C PRO A 230 -8.26 13.05 -1.22
N TYR A 231 -8.05 13.57 -0.01
CA TYR A 231 -9.05 14.08 0.94
C TYR A 231 -10.19 14.87 0.30
N ALA A 232 -9.92 15.63 -0.77
CA ALA A 232 -10.90 16.43 -1.51
C ALA A 232 -12.10 15.64 -2.09
N ALA A 233 -11.97 14.33 -2.31
CA ALA A 233 -13.09 13.50 -2.78
C ALA A 233 -14.01 12.99 -1.65
N ALA A 234 -13.53 12.96 -0.41
CA ALA A 234 -14.26 12.42 0.75
C ALA A 234 -15.12 13.46 1.48
N VAL A 235 -14.83 14.76 1.32
CA VAL A 235 -15.46 15.83 2.14
C VAL A 235 -16.82 16.33 1.62
N LYS A 236 -17.44 15.67 0.64
CA LYS A 236 -18.74 16.15 0.14
C LYS A 236 -19.93 15.74 1.03
N GLU A 237 -19.69 14.94 2.06
CA GLU A 237 -20.79 14.34 2.84
C GLU A 237 -20.39 14.09 4.30
N TYR A 238 -20.13 15.15 5.07
CA TYR A 238 -20.31 15.06 6.53
C TYR A 238 -20.59 16.44 7.17
N GLU A 239 -21.70 16.52 7.89
CA GLU A 239 -22.05 17.64 8.74
C GLU A 239 -21.14 17.66 9.98
N MET A 240 -20.58 18.83 10.31
CA MET A 240 -19.73 19.02 11.48
C MET A 240 -20.54 18.93 12.79
N GLY A 241 -20.75 17.71 13.28
CA GLY A 241 -20.95 17.43 14.71
C GLY A 241 -19.61 17.46 15.44
N ARG A 242 -19.61 17.84 16.73
CA ARG A 242 -18.42 17.78 17.60
C ARG A 242 -17.88 16.35 17.60
N LEU A 243 -16.77 16.12 16.92
CA LEU A 243 -16.06 14.85 16.92
C LEU A 243 -15.37 14.71 18.28
N GLU A 244 -15.83 13.77 19.11
CA GLU A 244 -15.18 13.45 20.40
C GLU A 244 -13.92 12.59 20.20
N SER A 245 -13.73 12.00 19.01
CA SER A 245 -12.54 11.23 18.64
C SER A 245 -12.07 11.50 17.21
N THR A 246 -10.81 11.15 16.93
CA THR A 246 -10.20 11.29 15.60
C THR A 246 -10.90 10.38 14.58
N SER A 247 -11.61 10.97 13.61
CA SER A 247 -12.34 10.21 12.57
C SER A 247 -11.39 9.67 11.50
N ILE A 248 -11.17 8.35 11.48
CA ILE A 248 -10.41 7.64 10.44
C ILE A 248 -11.26 6.51 9.88
N LEU A 249 -11.45 6.48 8.55
CA LEU A 249 -12.30 5.50 7.89
C LEU A 249 -11.46 4.46 7.13
N PRO A 250 -11.69 3.15 7.37
CA PRO A 250 -11.08 2.11 6.55
C PRO A 250 -11.65 2.11 5.13
N GLY A 251 -10.79 1.88 4.14
CA GLY A 251 -11.20 1.47 2.80
C GLY A 251 -11.09 -0.04 2.64
N ASP A 252 -11.95 -0.63 1.81
CA ASP A 252 -11.86 -2.06 1.51
C ASP A 252 -10.54 -2.40 0.79
N ILE A 253 -10.06 -3.63 0.98
CA ILE A 253 -8.82 -4.14 0.41
C ILE A 253 -9.14 -5.09 -0.74
N SER A 254 -8.48 -4.89 -1.88
CA SER A 254 -8.60 -5.77 -3.04
C SER A 254 -7.43 -6.75 -3.11
N VAL A 255 -7.76 -8.04 -3.18
CA VAL A 255 -6.80 -9.13 -3.37
C VAL A 255 -7.03 -9.74 -4.75
N THR A 256 -5.98 -9.76 -5.58
CA THR A 256 -6.05 -10.25 -6.95
C THR A 256 -5.07 -11.40 -7.18
N ALA A 257 -5.53 -12.44 -7.86
CA ALA A 257 -4.76 -13.60 -8.28
C ALA A 257 -4.87 -13.80 -9.79
N TYR A 258 -3.81 -14.36 -10.39
CA TYR A 258 -3.73 -14.65 -11.81
C TYR A 258 -3.38 -16.12 -12.02
N VAL A 259 -4.03 -16.75 -12.99
CA VAL A 259 -3.73 -18.12 -13.42
C VAL A 259 -3.54 -18.16 -14.91
N GLN A 260 -2.61 -19.00 -15.35
CA GLN A 260 -2.46 -19.41 -16.73
C GLN A 260 -2.59 -20.92 -16.78
N MET A 261 -3.46 -21.42 -17.66
CA MET A 261 -3.73 -22.84 -17.77
C MET A 261 -3.63 -23.27 -19.22
N VAL A 262 -3.05 -24.46 -19.43
CA VAL A 262 -3.00 -25.13 -20.72
C VAL A 262 -3.83 -26.39 -20.61
N TYR A 263 -4.83 -26.53 -21.49
CA TYR A 263 -5.71 -27.68 -21.56
C TYR A 263 -5.42 -28.48 -22.82
N GLN A 264 -5.44 -29.81 -22.72
CA GLN A 264 -5.43 -30.69 -23.88
C GLN A 264 -6.86 -30.92 -24.37
N PHE A 265 -7.04 -31.05 -25.68
CA PHE A 265 -8.32 -31.38 -26.30
C PHE A 265 -8.20 -32.43 -27.41
N ALA A 266 -9.34 -33.04 -27.78
CA ALA A 266 -9.50 -34.03 -28.84
C ALA A 266 -10.66 -33.67 -29.77
#